data_AF-A0A6L0WGP9-F1
#
_entry.id   AF-A0A6L0WGP9-F1
#
_cell.length_a   1.000
_cell.length_b   1.000
_cell.length_c   1.000
_cell.angle_alpha   90.00
_cell.angle_beta   90.00
_cell.angle_gamma   90.00
#
_symmetry.space_group_name_H-M   'P 1'
#
loop_
_entity.id
_entity.type
_entity.pdbx_description
1 polymer ?
#
loop_
_entity_poly.entity_id
_entity_poly.type
_entity_poly.pdbx_seq_one_letter_code
_entity_poly.pdbx_strand_id
1 'polypeptide(L)'
;MPQNAAQLNRMQIREQEALNRQRRMQDDAVARREEEELRRTKAQYDHVSSHGYGRAGSGAAAPSGSRGASDEVQIRVYVRECDEEASRSFSYREDTAANSTSHIGPRSGASASTSAASHVARRGVNGALPPIGSSGRLGPPRAPGARAASGGGGGTSDISGGAASCGVVAPNRARVPRYLQQRKAELAAEKEAIAAEAEKQRQLSLIPAGQRRVSEEEKADTLRQLDERQQELEGQLARIPIRFDTQSIQQRRRAIEEELRQIETTRNKYNTKGTLFMPLC
;
A
#
# COMPACT_ATOMS: atom_id res chain seq x y z
N MET A 1 48.17 -10.29 37.53
CA MET A 1 46.97 -11.05 37.96
C MET A 1 45.97 -11.04 36.80
N PRO A 2 45.86 -12.12 36.02
CA PRO A 2 44.89 -12.19 34.93
C PRO A 2 43.49 -12.05 35.53
N GLN A 3 42.74 -11.05 35.09
CA GLN A 3 41.36 -10.89 35.50
C GLN A 3 40.60 -12.15 35.08
N ASN A 4 39.92 -12.73 36.06
CA ASN A 4 39.37 -14.07 36.00
C ASN A 4 38.27 -14.10 34.93
N ALA A 5 38.55 -14.69 33.76
CA ALA A 5 37.62 -14.74 32.63
C ALA A 5 36.23 -15.30 33.02
N ALA A 6 36.19 -16.17 34.03
CA ALA A 6 34.95 -16.66 34.64
C ALA A 6 34.07 -15.55 35.24
N GLN A 7 34.66 -14.50 35.81
CA GLN A 7 33.94 -13.36 36.38
C GLN A 7 33.33 -12.48 35.27
N LEU A 8 34.03 -12.29 34.16
CA LEU A 8 33.50 -11.55 33.00
C LEU A 8 32.32 -12.30 32.35
N ASN A 9 32.45 -13.62 32.17
CA ASN A 9 31.34 -14.45 31.67
C ASN A 9 30.11 -14.38 32.58
N ARG A 10 30.30 -14.41 33.91
CA ARG A 10 29.18 -14.26 34.87
C ARG A 10 28.50 -12.89 34.78
N MET A 11 29.28 -11.82 34.56
CA MET A 11 28.71 -10.47 34.37
C MET A 11 27.91 -10.37 33.08
N GLN A 12 28.43 -10.91 31.97
CA GLN A 12 27.74 -10.92 30.68
C GLN A 12 26.44 -11.73 30.71
N ILE A 13 26.44 -12.91 31.33
CA ILE A 13 25.22 -13.74 31.48
C ILE A 13 24.17 -12.98 32.29
N ARG A 14 24.56 -12.36 33.42
CA ARG A 14 23.63 -11.58 34.25
C ARG A 14 23.04 -10.38 33.49
N GLU A 15 23.85 -9.68 32.71
CA GLU A 15 23.41 -8.56 31.87
C GLU A 15 22.42 -9.03 30.80
N GLN A 16 22.72 -10.14 30.13
CA GLN A 16 21.85 -10.69 29.10
C GLN A 16 20.51 -11.19 29.68
N GLU A 17 20.53 -11.81 30.86
CA GLU A 17 19.31 -12.16 31.61
C GLU A 17 18.49 -10.93 32.02
N ALA A 18 19.15 -9.81 32.35
CA ALA A 18 18.47 -8.55 32.66
C ALA A 18 17.80 -7.96 31.42
N LEU A 19 18.49 -7.95 30.27
CA LEU A 19 17.93 -7.49 29.00
C LEU A 19 16.75 -8.36 28.54
N ASN A 20 16.84 -9.68 28.69
CA ASN A 20 15.73 -10.59 28.36
C ASN A 20 14.52 -10.35 29.26
N ARG A 21 14.72 -10.08 30.56
CA ARG A 21 13.62 -9.68 31.46
C ARG A 21 12.99 -8.37 31.04
N GLN A 22 13.79 -7.39 30.64
CA GLN A 22 13.27 -6.09 30.18
C GLN A 22 12.45 -6.22 28.89
N ARG A 23 12.89 -7.04 27.92
CA ARG A 23 12.12 -7.30 26.70
C ARG A 23 10.77 -7.94 27.01
N ARG A 24 10.74 -8.98 27.86
CA ARG A 24 9.48 -9.61 28.30
C ARG A 24 8.53 -8.61 28.95
N MET A 25 9.03 -7.73 29.82
CA MET A 25 8.21 -6.68 30.43
C MET A 25 7.65 -5.68 29.42
N GLN A 26 8.40 -5.35 28.36
CA GLN A 26 7.93 -4.50 27.28
C GLN A 26 6.87 -5.21 26.43
N ASP A 27 7.13 -6.46 26.06
CA ASP A 27 6.19 -7.29 25.29
C ASP A 27 4.87 -7.48 26.05
N ASP A 28 4.93 -7.78 27.36
CA ASP A 28 3.75 -7.88 28.23
C ASP A 28 2.98 -6.56 28.32
N ALA A 29 3.69 -5.42 28.35
CA ALA A 29 3.07 -4.10 28.38
C ALA A 29 2.38 -3.75 27.05
N VAL A 30 2.96 -4.15 25.92
CA VAL A 30 2.34 -3.99 24.60
C VAL A 30 1.11 -4.89 24.48
N ALA A 31 1.24 -6.17 24.84
CA ALA A 31 0.13 -7.12 24.81
C ALA A 31 -1.08 -6.63 25.64
N ARG A 32 -0.84 -6.06 26.84
CA ARG A 32 -1.91 -5.46 27.65
C ARG A 32 -2.60 -4.29 26.97
N ARG A 33 -1.85 -3.41 26.28
CA ARG A 33 -2.45 -2.30 25.53
C ARG A 33 -3.31 -2.80 24.37
N GLU A 34 -2.83 -3.80 23.63
CA GLU A 34 -3.58 -4.42 22.54
C GLU A 34 -4.87 -5.09 23.05
N GLU A 35 -4.82 -5.80 24.18
CA GLU A 35 -6.00 -6.39 24.82
C GLU A 35 -7.01 -5.31 25.26
N GLU A 36 -6.56 -4.18 25.80
CA GLU A 36 -7.42 -3.07 26.18
C GLU A 36 -8.09 -2.42 24.95
N GLU A 37 -7.37 -2.26 23.85
CA GLU A 37 -7.91 -1.76 22.58
C GLU A 37 -8.95 -2.71 21.99
N LEU A 38 -8.67 -4.02 21.96
CA LEU A 38 -9.63 -5.04 21.53
C LEU A 38 -10.87 -5.07 22.44
N ARG A 39 -10.69 -4.89 23.75
CA ARG A 39 -11.82 -4.80 24.68
C ARG A 39 -12.65 -3.56 24.42
N ARG A 40 -12.03 -2.42 24.11
CA ARG A 40 -12.72 -1.17 23.79
C ARG A 40 -13.51 -1.29 22.51
N THR A 41 -12.93 -1.85 21.45
CA THR A 41 -13.65 -2.09 20.18
C THR A 41 -14.78 -3.09 20.39
N LYS A 42 -14.55 -4.20 21.11
CA LYS A 42 -15.61 -5.17 21.43
C LYS A 42 -16.79 -4.52 22.15
N ALA A 43 -16.54 -3.67 23.14
CA ALA A 43 -17.61 -2.92 23.82
C ALA A 43 -18.36 -1.95 22.89
N GLN A 44 -17.67 -1.40 21.88
CA GLN A 44 -18.30 -0.61 20.82
C GLN A 44 -19.13 -1.45 19.82
N TYR A 45 -18.98 -2.77 19.76
CA TYR A 45 -19.78 -3.61 18.87
C TYR A 45 -20.84 -4.45 19.59
N ASP A 46 -20.64 -4.75 20.89
CA ASP A 46 -21.62 -5.49 21.69
C ASP A 46 -22.98 -4.78 21.76
N HIS A 47 -23.01 -3.45 21.81
CA HIS A 47 -24.28 -2.70 21.83
C HIS A 47 -25.02 -2.77 20.48
N VAL A 48 -24.31 -2.87 19.36
CA VAL A 48 -24.89 -3.02 18.02
C VAL A 48 -25.54 -4.40 17.88
N SER A 49 -24.89 -5.45 18.39
CA SER A 49 -25.43 -6.82 18.35
C SER A 49 -26.68 -7.00 19.22
N SER A 50 -26.85 -6.18 20.27
CA SER A 50 -28.05 -6.18 21.11
C SER A 50 -29.27 -5.51 20.49
N HIS A 51 -29.09 -4.72 19.43
CA HIS A 51 -30.16 -3.90 18.84
C HIS A 51 -31.03 -4.62 17.78
N GLY A 52 -30.98 -5.95 17.74
CA GLY A 52 -32.00 -6.78 17.07
C GLY A 52 -31.99 -6.80 15.54
N TYR A 53 -31.11 -6.05 14.87
CA TYR A 53 -30.90 -6.16 13.42
C TYR A 53 -30.15 -7.47 13.09
N GLY A 54 -30.87 -8.59 13.05
CA GLY A 54 -30.34 -9.88 12.56
C GLY A 54 -30.44 -11.08 13.49
N ARG A 55 -31.13 -10.99 14.65
CA ARG A 55 -31.48 -12.20 15.40
C ARG A 55 -32.64 -12.91 14.71
N ALA A 56 -32.35 -13.59 13.60
CA ALA A 56 -33.27 -14.52 12.98
C ALA A 56 -33.64 -15.61 14.01
N GLY A 57 -34.92 -15.65 14.37
CA GLY A 57 -35.56 -16.84 14.94
C GLY A 57 -35.07 -17.31 16.31
N SER A 58 -35.51 -16.65 17.39
CA SER A 58 -35.96 -17.42 18.56
C SER A 58 -37.45 -17.19 18.78
N GLY A 59 -38.23 -17.51 17.74
CA GLY A 59 -39.62 -17.85 17.90
C GLY A 59 -39.70 -19.31 18.36
N ALA A 60 -40.53 -19.52 19.37
CA ALA A 60 -40.96 -20.76 20.00
C ALA A 60 -40.83 -22.07 19.19
N ALA A 61 -40.51 -23.13 19.95
CA ALA A 61 -40.63 -24.52 19.57
C ALA A 61 -41.91 -24.83 18.76
N ALA A 62 -41.72 -25.36 17.55
CA ALA A 62 -42.72 -26.14 16.82
C ALA A 62 -42.02 -27.33 16.15
N PRO A 63 -42.65 -28.53 16.12
CA PRO A 63 -41.94 -29.76 15.83
C PRO A 63 -41.83 -30.04 14.34
N SER A 64 -40.67 -30.63 13.98
CA SER A 64 -40.50 -31.70 13.01
C SER A 64 -41.49 -31.74 11.85
N GLY A 65 -41.07 -31.20 10.69
CA GLY A 65 -41.76 -31.48 9.45
C GLY A 65 -41.14 -30.83 8.23
N SER A 66 -40.40 -31.63 7.46
CA SER A 66 -40.42 -31.59 6.00
C SER A 66 -39.61 -30.51 5.26
N ARG A 67 -38.56 -31.03 4.60
CA ARG A 67 -38.11 -30.76 3.23
C ARG A 67 -37.47 -29.39 2.92
N GLY A 68 -36.14 -29.45 2.86
CA GLY A 68 -35.35 -29.07 1.68
C GLY A 68 -35.85 -27.88 0.88
N ALA A 69 -35.74 -26.70 1.46
CA ALA A 69 -35.73 -25.45 0.72
C ALA A 69 -34.35 -24.85 0.95
N SER A 70 -33.54 -24.82 -0.11
CA SER A 70 -32.29 -24.08 -0.15
C SER A 70 -32.58 -22.64 0.30
N ASP A 71 -31.80 -22.17 1.27
CA ASP A 71 -31.91 -20.83 1.86
C ASP A 71 -31.47 -19.78 0.81
N GLU A 72 -32.33 -19.54 -0.18
CA GLU A 72 -32.09 -18.58 -1.24
C GLU A 72 -32.46 -17.19 -0.74
N VAL A 73 -31.48 -16.49 -0.17
CA VAL A 73 -31.63 -15.11 0.27
C VAL A 73 -31.70 -14.19 -0.96
N GLN A 74 -32.92 -13.81 -1.36
CA GLN A 74 -33.13 -12.93 -2.51
C GLN A 74 -33.17 -11.46 -2.07
N ILE A 75 -32.03 -10.76 -2.15
CA ILE A 75 -31.96 -9.33 -1.82
C ILE A 75 -32.46 -8.50 -3.01
N ARG A 76 -33.61 -7.83 -2.84
CA ARG A 76 -34.17 -6.89 -3.84
C ARG A 76 -33.81 -5.47 -3.47
N VAL A 77 -32.80 -4.91 -4.15
CA VAL A 77 -32.41 -3.50 -4.02
C VAL A 77 -33.21 -2.68 -5.03
N TYR A 78 -34.12 -1.84 -4.55
CA TYR A 78 -34.84 -0.88 -5.39
C TYR A 78 -34.08 0.45 -5.38
N VAL A 79 -33.33 0.72 -6.44
CA VAL A 79 -32.75 2.04 -6.68
C VAL A 79 -33.87 2.93 -7.17
N ARG A 80 -34.32 3.83 -6.30
CA ARG A 80 -35.54 4.61 -6.50
C ARG A 80 -35.23 5.94 -7.20
N GLU A 81 -34.64 5.90 -8.40
CA GLU A 81 -34.51 7.08 -9.26
C GLU A 81 -34.70 6.69 -10.74
N CYS A 82 -35.92 6.96 -11.24
CA CYS A 82 -36.26 7.44 -12.57
C CYS A 82 -35.85 6.69 -13.87
N ASP A 83 -35.89 5.36 -13.95
CA ASP A 83 -36.01 4.68 -15.27
C ASP A 83 -36.78 3.34 -15.14
N GLU A 84 -37.98 3.26 -15.75
CA GLU A 84 -38.86 2.08 -15.66
C GLU A 84 -38.32 0.83 -16.40
N GLU A 85 -37.28 0.95 -17.22
CA GLU A 85 -36.74 -0.15 -18.04
C GLU A 85 -35.46 -0.80 -17.46
N ALA A 86 -34.92 -0.31 -16.34
CA ALA A 86 -33.60 -0.70 -15.83
C ALA A 86 -33.61 -1.57 -14.57
N SER A 87 -34.66 -2.37 -14.33
CA SER A 87 -34.66 -3.32 -13.22
C SER A 87 -33.70 -4.49 -13.48
N ARG A 88 -32.41 -4.30 -13.17
CA ARG A 88 -31.44 -5.40 -13.15
C ARG A 88 -31.57 -6.18 -11.84
N SER A 89 -32.10 -7.40 -11.92
CA SER A 89 -32.04 -8.35 -10.82
C SER A 89 -30.66 -9.00 -10.77
N PHE A 90 -29.98 -8.90 -9.63
CA PHE A 90 -28.74 -9.65 -9.37
C PHE A 90 -29.05 -10.77 -8.38
N SER A 91 -28.74 -12.01 -8.75
CA SER A 91 -28.76 -13.17 -7.85
C SER A 91 -27.34 -13.47 -7.40
N TYR A 92 -27.06 -13.31 -6.12
CA TYR A 92 -25.78 -13.70 -5.54
C TYR A 92 -25.92 -15.13 -4.99
N ARG A 93 -25.12 -16.06 -5.51
CA ARG A 93 -24.93 -17.40 -4.92
C ARG A 93 -23.68 -17.35 -4.06
N GLU A 94 -23.87 -17.48 -2.75
CA GLU A 94 -22.77 -17.60 -1.81
C GLU A 94 -22.31 -19.06 -1.84
N ASP A 95 -21.29 -19.36 -2.66
CA ASP A 95 -20.64 -20.66 -2.65
C ASP A 95 -19.84 -20.77 -1.34
N THR A 96 -20.48 -21.31 -0.29
CA THR A 96 -19.78 -21.70 0.93
C THR A 96 -18.72 -22.73 0.56
N ALA A 97 -17.45 -22.30 0.61
CA ALA A 97 -16.28 -23.08 0.29
C ALA A 97 -16.14 -24.29 1.22
N ALA A 98 -16.77 -25.41 0.85
CA ALA A 98 -16.51 -26.72 1.45
C ALA A 98 -16.97 -27.87 0.53
N ASN A 99 -16.36 -28.03 -0.65
CA ASN A 99 -15.96 -29.35 -1.17
C ASN A 99 -15.26 -29.23 -2.52
N SER A 100 -13.93 -29.31 -2.48
CA SER A 100 -13.12 -29.71 -3.62
C SER A 100 -13.28 -31.22 -3.84
N THR A 101 -14.21 -31.62 -4.70
CA THR A 101 -14.21 -32.98 -5.26
C THR A 101 -14.50 -32.90 -6.76
N SER A 102 -13.44 -33.17 -7.52
CA SER A 102 -13.42 -33.34 -8.97
C SER A 102 -14.55 -34.24 -9.47
N HIS A 103 -15.33 -33.77 -10.45
CA HIS A 103 -16.10 -34.65 -11.32
C HIS A 103 -15.78 -34.40 -12.79
N ILE A 104 -15.16 -35.41 -13.39
CA ILE A 104 -14.83 -35.56 -14.80
C ILE A 104 -16.11 -35.96 -15.56
N GLY A 105 -16.43 -35.21 -16.63
CA GLY A 105 -17.13 -35.62 -17.87
C GLY A 105 -18.59 -36.13 -17.81
N PRO A 106 -19.29 -36.35 -18.96
CA PRO A 106 -18.74 -36.42 -20.34
C PRO A 106 -19.58 -35.77 -21.48
N ARG A 107 -18.98 -35.76 -22.71
CA ARG A 107 -19.62 -35.92 -24.06
C ARG A 107 -20.39 -34.71 -24.65
N SER A 108 -20.38 -34.36 -25.95
CA SER A 108 -19.97 -34.98 -27.23
C SER A 108 -19.93 -33.93 -28.37
N GLY A 109 -19.14 -34.19 -29.44
CA GLY A 109 -19.35 -33.69 -30.81
C GLY A 109 -18.13 -32.97 -31.43
N ALA A 110 -17.20 -33.67 -32.10
CA ALA A 110 -17.14 -33.93 -33.56
C ALA A 110 -16.46 -32.73 -34.33
N SER A 111 -15.46 -32.83 -35.22
CA SER A 111 -14.89 -33.91 -36.06
C SER A 111 -13.53 -33.48 -36.67
N ALA A 112 -12.80 -34.49 -37.20
CA ALA A 112 -11.77 -34.45 -38.27
C ALA A 112 -10.34 -33.97 -37.88
N SER A 113 -9.31 -34.82 -37.73
CA SER A 113 -8.66 -35.82 -38.63
C SER A 113 -7.56 -35.24 -39.52
N THR A 114 -6.30 -35.58 -39.23
CA THR A 114 -5.17 -36.01 -40.12
C THR A 114 -3.87 -35.84 -39.32
N SER A 115 -3.29 -36.87 -38.70
CA SER A 115 -2.49 -37.98 -39.26
C SER A 115 -0.99 -37.68 -39.35
N ALA A 116 -0.21 -38.71 -39.00
CA ALA A 116 1.24 -38.93 -39.17
C ALA A 116 2.14 -38.34 -38.07
N ALA A 117 2.64 -39.17 -37.14
CA ALA A 117 3.84 -40.02 -37.28
C ALA A 117 5.12 -39.16 -37.32
N SER A 118 6.19 -39.37 -36.55
CA SER A 118 6.70 -40.55 -35.85
C SER A 118 8.04 -40.19 -35.17
N HIS A 119 8.54 -41.11 -34.33
CA HIS A 119 9.94 -41.28 -33.88
C HIS A 119 10.55 -40.23 -32.93
N VAL A 120 10.75 -40.56 -31.64
CA VAL A 120 11.88 -41.34 -31.07
C VAL A 120 13.24 -40.67 -31.29
N ALA A 121 13.82 -40.09 -30.23
CA ALA A 121 15.22 -40.30 -29.85
C ALA A 121 15.51 -39.73 -28.44
N ARG A 122 16.08 -40.60 -27.61
CA ARG A 122 16.77 -40.28 -26.35
C ARG A 122 18.16 -39.70 -26.63
N ARG A 123 18.60 -38.73 -25.81
CA ARG A 123 20.00 -38.40 -25.40
C ARG A 123 19.89 -37.10 -24.57
N GLY A 124 20.23 -36.99 -23.28
CA GLY A 124 21.43 -37.45 -22.60
C GLY A 124 22.64 -36.71 -23.16
N VAL A 125 23.18 -35.67 -22.49
CA VAL A 125 24.51 -35.57 -21.84
C VAL A 125 24.75 -34.11 -21.34
N ASN A 126 25.19 -34.01 -20.08
CA ASN A 126 26.07 -33.04 -19.39
C ASN A 126 26.49 -31.68 -20.01
N GLY A 127 26.65 -30.71 -19.10
CA GLY A 127 27.60 -29.59 -19.19
C GLY A 127 26.93 -28.25 -19.47
N ALA A 128 27.31 -27.12 -18.87
CA ALA A 128 28.34 -26.78 -17.92
C ALA A 128 27.95 -25.44 -17.30
N LEU A 129 28.24 -25.26 -16.00
CA LEU A 129 28.17 -23.97 -15.33
C LEU A 129 29.27 -23.04 -15.89
N PRO A 130 28.97 -21.78 -16.24
CA PRO A 130 30.02 -20.80 -16.52
C PRO A 130 30.67 -20.32 -15.20
N PRO A 131 31.98 -20.01 -15.24
CA PRO A 131 32.76 -19.72 -14.05
C PRO A 131 32.60 -18.29 -13.52
N ILE A 132 32.83 -18.21 -12.21
CA ILE A 132 33.10 -17.03 -11.39
C ILE A 132 34.20 -16.19 -12.03
N GLY A 133 33.90 -14.93 -12.33
CA GLY A 133 34.80 -13.99 -12.97
C GLY A 133 34.91 -12.65 -12.23
N SER A 134 36.12 -12.40 -11.74
CA SER A 134 36.79 -11.11 -11.58
C SER A 134 36.39 -10.16 -10.45
N SER A 135 37.13 -10.31 -9.34
CA SER A 135 38.00 -9.28 -8.74
C SER A 135 37.99 -7.90 -9.40
N GLY A 136 37.64 -6.85 -8.65
CA GLY A 136 37.72 -5.48 -9.12
C GLY A 136 37.65 -4.44 -8.00
N ARG A 137 38.83 -3.98 -7.58
CA ARG A 137 39.15 -2.67 -6.96
C ARG A 137 38.52 -2.31 -5.60
N LEU A 138 39.37 -2.49 -4.58
CA LEU A 138 39.48 -1.61 -3.42
C LEU A 138 39.75 -0.17 -3.88
N GLY A 139 38.81 0.74 -3.61
CA GLY A 139 39.04 2.19 -3.65
C GLY A 139 39.41 2.70 -2.25
N PRO A 140 40.40 3.60 -2.09
CA PRO A 140 40.73 4.18 -0.79
C PRO A 140 39.66 5.20 -0.34
N PRO A 141 39.45 5.39 0.97
CA PRO A 141 38.50 6.36 1.49
C PRO A 141 38.98 7.80 1.23
N ARG A 142 38.10 8.61 0.63
CA ARG A 142 38.26 10.06 0.52
C ARG A 142 38.10 10.71 1.90
N ALA A 143 39.09 11.48 2.31
CA ALA A 143 39.03 12.39 3.44
C ALA A 143 38.08 13.58 3.15
N PRO A 144 37.30 14.06 4.14
CA PRO A 144 36.70 15.39 4.08
C PRO A 144 37.66 16.43 4.67
N GLY A 145 38.34 17.16 3.79
CA GLY A 145 39.08 18.38 4.11
C GLY A 145 38.24 19.63 3.79
N ALA A 146 38.02 20.44 4.82
CA ALA A 146 37.93 21.91 4.86
C ALA A 146 37.30 22.68 3.68
N ARG A 147 36.18 23.36 3.97
CA ARG A 147 35.83 24.72 3.51
C ARG A 147 35.18 25.46 4.70
N ALA A 148 35.83 26.49 5.24
CA ALA A 148 35.63 27.91 4.92
C ALA A 148 34.17 28.35 5.14
N ALA A 149 33.83 28.98 6.27
CA ALA A 149 33.99 30.42 6.57
C ALA A 149 32.96 31.33 5.83
N SER A 150 32.44 32.31 6.58
CA SER A 150 31.40 33.32 6.25
C SER A 150 29.96 32.81 6.40
N GLY A 151 29.01 33.51 7.03
CA GLY A 151 29.00 34.85 7.63
C GLY A 151 27.56 35.22 8.02
N GLY A 152 27.41 36.22 8.89
CA GLY A 152 26.14 36.91 9.20
C GLY A 152 25.31 36.26 10.31
N GLY A 153 24.86 36.93 11.37
CA GLY A 153 24.73 38.36 11.61
C GLY A 153 23.29 38.68 12.02
N GLY A 154 23.10 39.30 13.20
CA GLY A 154 21.92 40.10 13.51
C GLY A 154 20.77 39.40 14.26
N GLY A 155 20.45 39.89 15.45
CA GLY A 155 19.27 39.47 16.21
C GLY A 155 19.27 39.96 17.66
N THR A 156 19.35 41.27 17.85
CA THR A 156 19.18 41.96 19.14
C THR A 156 17.70 42.04 19.53
N SER A 157 17.39 41.72 20.78
CA SER A 157 16.30 42.32 21.59
C SER A 157 16.46 41.76 23.02
N ASP A 158 17.07 42.50 23.92
CA ASP A 158 16.45 43.55 24.75
C ASP A 158 15.22 43.06 25.52
N ILE A 159 15.47 42.45 26.68
CA ILE A 159 14.61 42.63 27.86
C ILE A 159 15.52 42.83 29.07
N SER A 160 15.70 44.10 29.38
CA SER A 160 16.24 44.65 30.62
C SER A 160 15.40 44.27 31.83
N GLY A 161 16.05 43.80 32.91
CA GLY A 161 15.38 43.65 34.20
C GLY A 161 16.24 43.02 35.29
N GLY A 162 17.02 43.84 36.00
CA GLY A 162 17.18 43.68 37.44
C GLY A 162 18.52 43.16 37.98
N ALA A 163 19.16 44.07 38.73
CA ALA A 163 19.96 43.83 39.93
C ALA A 163 21.43 43.37 39.78
N ALA A 164 22.28 44.37 40.01
CA ALA A 164 23.69 44.29 40.34
C ALA A 164 24.05 43.21 41.39
N SER A 165 25.03 42.38 41.04
CA SER A 165 26.03 41.90 41.99
C SER A 165 27.40 41.90 41.31
N CYS A 166 28.28 42.78 41.79
CA CYS A 166 29.68 42.87 41.37
C CYS A 166 30.44 41.76 42.08
N GLY A 167 30.43 40.56 41.49
CA GLY A 167 31.39 39.50 41.79
C GLY A 167 32.35 39.39 40.61
N VAL A 168 33.64 39.30 40.86
CA VAL A 168 34.65 38.94 39.85
C VAL A 168 34.33 37.51 39.36
N VAL A 169 33.45 37.41 38.37
CA VAL A 169 33.08 36.15 37.74
C VAL A 169 34.24 35.77 36.82
N ALA A 170 35.00 34.75 37.22
CA ALA A 170 36.05 34.18 36.39
C ALA A 170 35.57 34.03 34.93
N PRO A 171 36.39 34.41 33.92
CA PRO A 171 35.96 34.62 32.53
C PRO A 171 35.34 33.39 31.83
N ASN A 172 35.34 32.23 32.49
CA ASN A 172 34.84 30.96 31.99
C ASN A 172 33.58 30.43 32.70
N ARG A 173 33.07 31.08 33.76
CA ARG A 173 31.90 30.56 34.51
C ARG A 173 30.57 30.69 33.77
N ALA A 174 30.47 31.58 32.77
CA ALA A 174 29.25 31.80 31.99
C ALA A 174 29.27 31.14 30.59
N ARG A 175 30.40 30.55 30.18
CA ARG A 175 30.54 29.96 28.83
C ARG A 175 30.25 28.46 28.89
N VAL A 176 29.21 28.04 28.18
CA VAL A 176 28.86 26.64 27.99
C VAL A 176 30.03 25.92 27.30
N PRO A 177 30.56 24.82 27.88
CA PRO A 177 31.57 23.99 27.23
C PRO A 177 31.18 23.53 25.82
N ARG A 178 32.16 23.48 24.90
CA ARG A 178 31.93 23.10 23.49
C ARG A 178 31.24 21.75 23.33
N TYR A 179 31.57 20.76 24.15
CA TYR A 179 30.96 19.43 24.05
C TYR A 179 29.44 19.45 24.32
N LEU A 180 28.95 20.35 25.17
CA LEU A 180 27.50 20.50 25.40
C LEU A 180 26.82 21.19 24.21
N GLN A 181 27.50 22.10 23.54
CA GLN A 181 27.00 22.72 22.31
C GLN A 181 26.94 21.70 21.17
N GLN A 182 28.00 20.89 21.01
CA GLN A 182 28.05 19.79 20.05
C GLN A 182 26.95 18.76 20.32
N ARG A 183 26.80 18.31 21.56
CA ARG A 183 25.74 17.36 21.94
C ARG A 183 24.33 17.90 21.72
N LYS A 184 24.11 19.20 21.90
CA LYS A 184 22.82 19.84 21.56
C LYS A 184 22.58 19.87 20.05
N ALA A 185 23.60 20.15 19.25
CA ALA A 185 23.51 20.13 17.80
C ALA A 185 23.24 18.71 17.27
N GLU A 186 23.91 17.71 17.83
CA GLU A 186 23.68 16.28 17.52
C GLU A 186 22.24 15.88 17.84
N LEU A 187 21.76 16.17 19.06
CA LEU A 187 20.37 15.86 19.44
C LEU A 187 19.33 16.62 18.59
N ALA A 188 19.65 17.83 18.13
CA ALA A 188 18.77 18.57 17.23
C ALA A 188 18.71 17.92 15.84
N ALA A 189 19.86 17.53 15.29
CA ALA A 189 19.96 16.84 14.01
C ALA A 189 19.27 15.47 14.04
N GLU A 190 19.43 14.69 15.12
CA GLU A 190 18.74 13.41 15.31
C GLU A 190 17.22 13.60 15.35
N LYS A 191 16.72 14.61 16.07
CA LYS A 191 15.29 14.92 16.12
C LYS A 191 14.73 15.33 14.76
N GLU A 192 15.48 16.12 14.00
CA GLU A 192 15.09 16.52 12.65
C GLU A 192 15.05 15.32 11.70
N ALA A 193 16.04 14.43 11.77
CA ALA A 193 16.06 13.19 10.98
C ALA A 193 14.84 12.30 11.29
N ILE A 194 14.52 12.10 12.58
CA ILE A 194 13.35 11.33 13.02
C ILE A 194 12.06 12.00 12.54
N ALA A 195 11.95 13.33 12.61
CA ALA A 195 10.78 14.06 12.15
C ALA A 195 10.59 13.91 10.63
N ALA A 196 11.66 14.03 9.84
CA ALA A 196 11.62 13.86 8.40
C ALA A 196 11.22 12.43 7.98
N GLU A 197 11.71 11.41 8.70
CA GLU A 197 11.30 10.02 8.49
C GLU A 197 9.83 9.79 8.86
N ALA A 198 9.36 10.35 9.97
CA ALA A 198 7.96 10.27 10.38
C ALA A 198 7.03 10.95 9.37
N GLU A 199 7.43 12.07 8.78
CA GLU A 199 6.68 12.73 7.71
C GLU A 199 6.61 11.88 6.44
N LYS A 200 7.72 11.25 6.03
CA LYS A 200 7.72 10.29 4.92
C LYS A 200 6.80 9.12 5.20
N GLN A 201 6.82 8.57 6.41
CA GLN A 201 5.92 7.48 6.80
C GLN A 201 4.45 7.92 6.79
N ARG A 202 4.14 9.14 7.25
CA ARG A 202 2.79 9.71 7.14
C ARG A 202 2.34 9.82 5.68
N GLN A 203 3.21 10.31 4.81
CA GLN A 203 2.92 10.38 3.36
C GLN A 203 2.69 9.00 2.75
N LEU A 204 3.47 7.99 3.14
CA LEU A 204 3.27 6.61 2.70
C LEU A 204 1.99 5.99 3.25
N SER A 205 1.62 6.30 4.50
CA SER A 205 0.37 5.79 5.11
C SER A 205 -0.90 6.32 4.44
N LEU A 206 -0.82 7.46 3.77
CA LEU A 206 -1.91 8.02 2.95
C LEU A 206 -2.09 7.25 1.62
N ILE A 207 -1.07 6.52 1.20
CA ILE A 207 -1.08 5.78 -0.07
C ILE A 207 -1.48 4.34 0.23
N PRO A 208 -2.59 3.84 -0.32
CA PRO A 208 -2.95 2.43 -0.17
C PRO A 208 -1.84 1.50 -0.67
N ALA A 209 -1.65 0.37 0.00
CA ALA A 209 -0.63 -0.61 -0.37
C ALA A 209 -0.81 -1.08 -1.82
N GLY A 210 0.30 -1.19 -2.57
CA GLY A 210 0.29 -1.58 -3.99
C GLY A 210 -0.20 -0.49 -4.95
N GLN A 211 -0.51 0.70 -4.47
CA GLN A 211 -0.89 1.84 -5.30
C GLN A 211 0.17 2.94 -5.26
N ARG A 212 0.17 3.77 -6.31
CA ARG A 212 1.02 4.96 -6.46
C ARG A 212 0.13 6.18 -6.69
N ARG A 213 0.42 7.28 -6.01
CA ARG A 213 -0.21 8.57 -6.29
C ARG A 213 0.27 9.09 -7.65
N VAL A 214 -0.66 9.47 -8.52
CA VAL A 214 -0.35 10.11 -9.81
C VAL A 214 -0.07 11.59 -9.58
N SER A 215 1.05 12.08 -10.11
CA SER A 215 1.42 13.49 -10.02
C SER A 215 0.52 14.34 -10.93
N GLU A 216 0.41 15.64 -10.66
CA GLU A 216 -0.41 16.55 -11.47
C GLU A 216 0.15 16.71 -12.89
N GLU A 217 1.47 16.63 -13.04
CA GLU A 217 2.16 16.63 -14.34
C GLU A 217 1.78 15.38 -15.16
N GLU A 218 1.86 14.18 -14.56
CA GLU A 218 1.46 12.93 -15.22
C GLU A 218 -0.03 12.94 -15.61
N LYS A 219 -0.89 13.55 -14.79
CA LYS A 219 -2.30 13.74 -15.14
C LYS A 219 -2.47 14.66 -16.33
N ALA A 220 -1.75 15.79 -16.37
CA ALA A 220 -1.84 16.73 -17.48
C ALA A 220 -1.35 16.11 -18.80
N ASP A 221 -0.27 15.33 -18.75
CA ASP A 221 0.28 14.66 -19.91
C ASP A 221 -0.65 13.55 -20.43
N THR A 222 -1.25 12.75 -19.54
CA THR A 222 -2.26 11.76 -19.95
C THR A 222 -3.50 12.41 -20.53
N LEU A 223 -3.98 13.54 -19.97
CA LEU A 223 -5.11 14.29 -20.54
C LEU A 223 -4.78 14.83 -21.94
N ARG A 224 -3.56 15.34 -22.17
CA ARG A 224 -3.12 15.78 -23.51
C ARG A 224 -3.13 14.63 -24.52
N GLN A 225 -2.58 13.47 -24.14
CA GLN A 225 -2.58 12.28 -25.00
C GLN A 225 -4.00 11.80 -25.33
N LEU A 226 -4.92 11.86 -24.36
CA LEU A 226 -6.32 11.51 -24.57
C LEU A 226 -7.02 12.50 -25.52
N ASP A 227 -6.74 13.80 -25.39
CA ASP A 227 -7.30 14.84 -26.26
C ASP A 227 -6.79 14.72 -27.70
N GLU A 228 -5.50 14.45 -27.89
CA GLU A 228 -4.92 14.16 -29.22
C GLU A 228 -5.57 12.94 -29.86
N ARG A 229 -5.67 11.83 -29.10
CA ARG A 229 -6.28 10.59 -29.59
C ARG A 229 -7.77 10.77 -29.91
N GLN A 230 -8.50 11.56 -29.12
CA GLN A 230 -9.89 11.89 -29.39
C GLN A 230 -10.04 12.60 -30.74
N GLN A 231 -9.22 13.64 -31.00
CA GLN A 231 -9.25 14.39 -32.26
C GLN A 231 -8.92 13.50 -33.47
N GLU A 232 -7.98 12.56 -33.34
CA GLU A 232 -7.69 11.58 -34.38
C GLU A 232 -8.90 10.73 -34.73
N LEU A 233 -9.61 10.20 -33.73
CA LEU A 233 -10.78 9.35 -33.90
C LEU A 233 -11.97 10.12 -34.47
N GLU A 234 -12.20 11.36 -34.03
CA GLU A 234 -13.20 12.25 -34.61
C GLU A 234 -12.90 12.54 -36.09
N GLY A 235 -11.63 12.76 -36.43
CA GLY A 235 -11.18 12.90 -37.81
C GLY A 235 -11.40 11.63 -38.65
N GLN A 236 -11.24 10.44 -38.06
CA GLN A 236 -11.55 9.18 -38.73
C GLN A 236 -13.05 8.99 -38.92
N LEU A 237 -13.87 9.35 -37.93
CA LEU A 237 -15.32 9.29 -38.00
C LEU A 237 -15.85 10.21 -39.10
N ALA A 238 -15.30 11.43 -39.21
CA ALA A 238 -15.66 12.40 -40.25
C ALA A 238 -15.33 11.93 -41.68
N ARG A 239 -14.36 11.02 -41.85
CA ARG A 239 -14.01 10.41 -43.14
C ARG A 239 -14.99 9.30 -43.57
N ILE A 240 -15.84 8.81 -42.67
CA ILE A 240 -16.81 7.75 -43.01
C ILE A 240 -17.94 8.37 -43.85
N PRO A 241 -18.28 7.79 -45.02
CA PRO A 241 -19.38 8.28 -45.84
C PRO A 241 -20.71 8.34 -45.07
N ILE A 242 -21.56 9.34 -45.37
CA ILE A 242 -22.86 9.53 -44.69
C ILE A 242 -23.80 8.32 -44.91
N ARG A 243 -23.75 7.74 -46.12
CA ARG A 243 -24.50 6.53 -46.48
C ARG A 243 -23.52 5.38 -46.60
N PHE A 244 -23.69 4.37 -45.76
CA PHE A 244 -22.84 3.19 -45.74
C PHE A 244 -23.68 1.96 -45.45
N ASP A 245 -23.71 1.04 -46.42
CA ASP A 245 -24.53 -0.17 -46.33
C ASP A 245 -23.69 -1.43 -46.06
N THR A 246 -22.35 -1.33 -46.14
CA THR A 246 -21.48 -2.48 -45.92
C THR A 246 -21.20 -2.70 -44.43
N GLN A 247 -21.24 -3.96 -43.99
CA GLN A 247 -21.00 -4.34 -42.59
C GLN A 247 -19.61 -3.93 -42.10
N SER A 248 -18.59 -3.94 -42.96
CA SER A 248 -17.23 -3.53 -42.61
C SER A 248 -17.15 -2.05 -42.19
N ILE A 249 -17.88 -1.17 -42.87
CA ILE A 249 -17.94 0.26 -42.51
C ILE A 249 -18.72 0.44 -41.20
N GLN A 250 -19.81 -0.31 -41.01
CA GLN A 250 -20.57 -0.29 -39.75
C GLN A 250 -19.71 -0.73 -38.56
N GLN A 251 -18.95 -1.82 -38.70
CA GLN A 251 -18.04 -2.31 -37.67
C GLN A 251 -16.93 -1.31 -37.35
N ARG A 252 -16.32 -0.72 -38.39
CA ARG A 252 -15.29 0.32 -38.20
C ARG A 252 -15.84 1.52 -37.43
N ARG A 253 -17.04 1.98 -37.78
CA ARG A 253 -17.70 3.09 -37.08
C ARG A 253 -17.96 2.75 -35.60
N ARG A 254 -18.52 1.56 -35.33
CA ARG A 254 -18.77 1.09 -33.95
C ARG A 254 -17.48 1.02 -33.14
N ALA A 255 -16.40 0.48 -33.71
CA ALA A 255 -15.11 0.43 -33.04
C ALA A 255 -14.58 1.82 -32.67
N ILE A 256 -14.70 2.80 -33.57
CA ILE A 256 -14.32 4.19 -33.30
C ILE A 256 -15.18 4.80 -32.19
N GLU A 257 -16.50 4.59 -32.23
CA GLU A 257 -17.43 5.08 -31.20
C GLU A 257 -17.17 4.43 -29.83
N GLU A 258 -16.83 3.14 -29.79
CA GLU A 258 -16.44 2.43 -28.57
C GLU A 258 -15.12 2.95 -27.99
N GLU A 259 -14.10 3.20 -28.82
CA GLU A 259 -12.85 3.82 -28.38
C GLU A 259 -13.06 5.24 -27.86
N LEU A 260 -13.87 6.07 -28.54
CA LEU A 260 -14.23 7.41 -28.06
C LEU A 260 -14.91 7.35 -26.70
N ARG A 261 -15.86 6.43 -26.50
CA ARG A 261 -16.51 6.21 -25.21
C ARG A 261 -15.50 5.79 -24.13
N GLN A 262 -14.54 4.93 -24.46
CA GLN A 262 -13.49 4.54 -23.51
C GLN A 262 -12.58 5.73 -23.14
N ILE A 263 -12.22 6.57 -24.11
CA ILE A 263 -11.44 7.78 -23.87
C ILE A 263 -12.19 8.73 -22.95
N GLU A 264 -13.48 8.98 -23.18
CA GLU A 264 -14.31 9.81 -22.30
C GLU A 264 -14.36 9.27 -20.87
N THR A 265 -14.58 7.95 -20.70
CA THR A 265 -14.58 7.35 -19.36
C THR A 265 -13.23 7.48 -18.67
N THR A 266 -12.13 7.39 -19.43
CA THR A 266 -10.77 7.52 -18.90
C THR A 266 -10.47 8.97 -18.55
N ARG A 267 -10.79 9.91 -19.44
CA ARG A 267 -10.68 11.36 -19.24
C ARG A 267 -11.43 11.82 -17.98
N ASN A 268 -12.65 11.33 -17.78
CA ASN A 268 -13.45 11.64 -16.60
C ASN A 268 -12.78 11.15 -15.30
N LYS A 269 -12.11 9.98 -15.31
CA LYS A 269 -11.34 9.51 -14.15
C LYS A 269 -10.19 10.45 -13.81
N TYR A 270 -9.43 10.92 -14.80
CA TYR A 270 -8.31 11.83 -14.59
C TYR A 270 -8.72 13.27 -14.24
N ASN A 271 -9.89 13.72 -14.72
CA ASN A 271 -10.42 15.07 -14.46
C ASN A 271 -11.07 15.22 -13.07
N THR A 272 -11.28 14.13 -12.34
CA THR A 272 -11.88 14.18 -11.00
C THR A 272 -10.97 14.98 -10.05
N LYS A 273 -11.53 15.99 -9.37
CA LYS A 273 -10.84 16.88 -8.42
C LYS A 273 -10.43 16.12 -7.16
N GLY A 274 -9.38 15.31 -7.23
CA GLY A 274 -8.87 14.50 -6.12
C GLY A 274 -7.54 13.83 -6.45
N THR A 275 -6.88 13.29 -5.42
CA THR A 275 -5.67 12.46 -5.62
C THR A 275 -6.06 11.16 -6.30
N LEU A 276 -5.54 10.94 -7.51
CA LEU A 276 -5.75 9.69 -8.24
C LEU A 276 -4.64 8.73 -7.83
N PHE A 277 -5.02 7.49 -7.51
CA PHE A 277 -4.09 6.42 -7.24
C PHE A 277 -4.17 5.40 -8.37
N MET A 278 -3.01 4.97 -8.85
CA MET A 278 -2.89 3.93 -9.87
C MET A 278 -2.21 2.69 -9.29
N PRO A 279 -2.63 1.47 -9.67
CA PRO A 279 -1.94 0.26 -9.26
C PRO A 279 -0.50 0.26 -9.80
N LEU A 280 0.42 -0.27 -9.00
CA LEU A 280 1.77 -0.60 -9.48
C LEU A 280 1.65 -1.88 -10.33
N CYS A 281 1.86 -1.75 -11.64
CA CYS A 281 1.93 -2.86 -12.58
C CYS A 281 3.33 -3.47 -12.62
#